data_AF-A0A1T2LAR0-F1
#
_entry.id   AF-A0A1T2LAR0-F1
#
_cell.length_a   1.000
_cell.length_b   1.000
_cell.length_c   1.000
_cell.angle_alpha   90.00
_cell.angle_beta   90.00
_cell.angle_gamma   90.00
#
_symmetry.space_group_name_H-M   'P 1'
#
loop_
_entity.id
_entity.type
_entity.pdbx_description
1 polymer ?
#
loop_
_entity_poly.entity_id
_entity_poly.type
_entity_poly.pdbx_seq_one_letter_code
_entity_poly.pdbx_strand_id
1 'polypeptide(L)' 'VKQAIVGTGGADKAQVTHMVRVLLNLKSEELTEDQADALAIALCHAHTGDAEKRIEALS' A
#
# COMPACT_ATOMS: atom_id res chain seq x y z
N VAL A 1 -3.91 -3.79 4.48
CA VAL A 1 -3.88 -2.95 3.24
C VAL A 1 -4.24 -1.50 3.51
N LYS A 2 -5.52 -1.13 3.74
CA LYS A 2 -5.93 0.28 3.96
C LYS A 2 -5.09 1.02 5.01
N GLN A 3 -4.86 0.41 6.17
CA GLN A 3 -3.98 0.98 7.20
C GLN A 3 -2.53 1.18 6.71
N ALA A 4 -1.98 0.23 5.97
CA ALA A 4 -0.59 0.28 5.50
C ALA A 4 -0.38 1.31 4.38
N ILE A 5 -1.42 1.55 3.56
CA ILE A 5 -1.34 2.43 2.39
C ILE A 5 -1.81 3.85 2.71
N VAL A 6 -2.90 3.99 3.47
CA VAL A 6 -3.61 5.26 3.73
C VAL A 6 -3.47 5.72 5.19
N GLY A 7 -2.99 4.86 6.10
CA GLY A 7 -2.82 5.18 7.52
C GLY A 7 -4.09 5.02 8.37
N THR A 8 -5.23 4.68 7.76
CA THR A 8 -6.48 4.37 8.45
C THR A 8 -7.17 3.13 7.87
N GLY A 9 -7.71 2.27 8.73
CA GLY A 9 -8.50 1.08 8.33
C GLY A 9 -9.84 1.44 7.69
N GLY A 10 -10.37 2.63 7.96
CA GLY A 10 -11.66 3.12 7.45
C GLY A 10 -11.62 3.71 6.05
N ALA A 11 -10.46 3.72 5.37
CA ALA A 11 -10.32 4.35 4.05
C ALA A 11 -11.23 3.69 2.99
N ASP A 12 -11.69 4.45 2.01
CA ASP A 12 -12.41 3.92 0.84
C ASP A 12 -11.44 3.40 -0.25
N LYS A 13 -11.99 2.76 -1.29
CA LYS A 13 -11.18 2.22 -2.40
C LYS A 13 -10.48 3.32 -3.21
N ALA A 14 -11.13 4.47 -3.43
CA ALA A 14 -10.55 5.56 -4.21
C ALA A 14 -9.33 6.17 -3.50
N GLN A 15 -9.38 6.28 -2.18
CA GLN A 15 -8.27 6.70 -1.34
C GLN A 15 -7.09 5.73 -1.43
N VAL A 16 -7.34 4.42 -1.43
CA VAL A 16 -6.29 3.41 -1.63
C VAL A 16 -5.66 3.58 -3.02
N THR A 17 -6.46 3.63 -4.08
CA THR A 17 -5.96 3.80 -5.46
C THR A 17 -5.16 5.09 -5.64
N HIS A 18 -5.65 6.20 -5.07
CA HIS A 18 -4.92 7.47 -5.08
C HIS A 18 -3.56 7.34 -4.37
N MET A 19 -3.53 6.76 -3.17
CA MET A 19 -2.30 6.60 -2.41
C MET A 19 -1.31 5.64 -3.06
N VAL A 20 -1.77 4.56 -3.69
CA VAL A 20 -0.92 3.67 -4.49
C VAL A 20 -0.20 4.46 -5.58
N ARG A 21 -0.92 5.32 -6.32
CA ARG A 21 -0.32 6.18 -7.36
C ARG A 21 0.69 7.16 -6.78
N VAL A 22 0.40 7.75 -5.63
CA VAL A 22 1.32 8.68 -4.95
C VAL A 22 2.59 7.96 -4.51
N LEU A 23 2.47 6.82 -3.84
CA LEU A 23 3.59 6.03 -3.31
C LEU A 23 4.51 5.48 -4.41
N LEU A 24 3.94 5.13 -5.56
CA LEU A 24 4.68 4.61 -6.71
C LEU A 24 5.02 5.69 -7.75
N ASN A 25 4.71 6.96 -7.47
CA ASN A 25 4.94 8.11 -8.35
C ASN A 25 4.29 7.98 -9.76
N LEU A 26 3.12 7.35 -9.85
CA LEU A 26 2.33 7.09 -11.06
C LEU A 26 1.38 8.26 -11.41
N LYS A 27 1.91 9.48 -11.38
CA LYS A 27 1.10 10.73 -11.39
C LYS A 27 0.18 10.88 -12.60
N SER A 28 0.56 10.34 -13.76
CA SER A 28 -0.21 10.44 -15.01
C SER A 28 -0.94 9.17 -15.41
N GLU A 29 -0.79 8.07 -14.66
CA GLU A 29 -1.34 6.78 -15.04
C GLU A 29 -2.68 6.54 -14.36
N GLU A 30 -3.74 6.35 -15.14
CA GLU A 30 -4.99 5.83 -14.63
C GLU A 30 -4.84 4.32 -14.41
N LEU A 31 -4.94 3.91 -13.14
CA LEU A 31 -4.98 2.51 -12.76
C LEU A 31 -6.41 2.01 -12.85
N THR A 32 -6.60 0.82 -13.44
CA THR A 32 -7.82 0.06 -13.23
C THR A 32 -7.93 -0.37 -11.77
N GLU A 33 -9.13 -0.77 -11.34
CA GLU A 33 -9.35 -1.25 -9.97
C GLU A 33 -8.47 -2.46 -9.63
N ASP A 34 -8.36 -3.43 -10.54
CA ASP A 34 -7.53 -4.63 -10.36
C ASP A 34 -6.03 -4.31 -10.25
N GLN A 35 -5.53 -3.37 -11.06
CA GLN A 35 -4.13 -2.93 -10.99
C GLN A 35 -3.84 -2.25 -9.66
N ALA A 36 -4.74 -1.37 -9.20
CA ALA A 36 -4.59 -0.71 -7.91
C ALA A 36 -4.61 -1.71 -6.75
N ASP A 37 -5.51 -2.69 -6.77
CA ASP A 37 -5.60 -3.71 -5.72
C ASP A 37 -4.35 -4.61 -5.68
N ALA A 38 -3.84 -5.04 -6.84
CA ALA A 38 -2.60 -5.84 -6.92
C ALA A 38 -1.38 -5.07 -6.36
N LEU A 39 -1.22 -3.80 -6.76
CA LEU A 39 -0.14 -2.93 -6.26
C LEU A 39 -0.29 -2.64 -4.76
N ALA A 40 -1.52 -2.44 -4.28
CA ALA A 40 -1.79 -2.21 -2.85
C ALA A 40 -1.42 -3.42 -2.00
N ILE A 41 -1.69 -4.65 -2.48
CA ILE A 41 -1.28 -5.88 -1.80
C ILE A 41 0.24 -5.99 -1.75
N ALA A 42 0.93 -5.76 -2.88
CA ALA A 42 2.39 -5.82 -2.95
C ALA A 42 3.05 -4.81 -1.98
N LEU A 43 2.57 -3.56 -1.96
CA LEU A 43 3.03 -2.53 -1.03
C LEU A 43 2.74 -2.90 0.42
N CYS A 44 1.55 -3.44 0.71
CA CYS A 44 1.20 -3.90 2.05
C CYS A 44 2.13 -5.02 2.51
N HIS A 45 2.46 -5.97 1.63
CA HIS A 45 3.36 -7.08 1.94
C HIS A 45 4.79 -6.59 2.21
N ALA A 46 5.32 -5.68 1.38
CA ALA A 46 6.62 -5.06 1.59
C ALA A 46 6.71 -4.34 2.96
N HIS A 47 5.66 -3.59 3.33
CA HIS A 47 5.57 -2.93 4.62
C HIS A 47 5.59 -3.92 5.81
N THR A 48 4.88 -5.05 5.67
CA THR A 48 4.87 -6.10 6.70
C THR A 48 6.24 -6.79 6.81
N GLY A 49 6.89 -7.10 5.68
CA GLY A 49 8.21 -7.73 5.68
C GLY A 49 9.30 -6.85 6.34
N ASP A 50 9.22 -5.53 6.19
CA ASP A 50 10.11 -4.60 6.91
C ASP A 50 9.82 -4.55 8.42
N ALA A 51 8.56 -4.72 8.82
CA ALA A 51 8.20 -4.83 10.23
C ALA A 51 8.71 -6.15 10.84
N GLU A 52 8.61 -7.27 10.12
CA GLU A 52 9.13 -8.57 10.54
C GLU A 52 10.66 -8.53 10.76
N LYS A 53 11.41 -7.97 9.80
CA LYS A 53 12.88 -7.80 9.94
C LYS A 53 13.28 -6.96 11.16
N ARG A 54 12.50 -5.91 11.46
CA ARG A 54 12.74 -5.06 12.64
C ARG A 54 12.49 -5.80 13.95
N ILE A 55 11.50 -6.68 13.99
CA ILE A 55 11.20 -7.51 15.16
C ILE A 55 12.32 -8.54 15.36
N GLU A 56 12.79 -9.18 14.29
CA GLU A 56 13.93 -10.12 14.34
C GLU A 56 15.22 -9.43 14.79
N ALA A 57 15.47 -8.19 14.36
CA ALA A 57 16.64 -7.42 14.82
C ALA A 57 16.59 -7.03 16.32
N LEU A 58 15.44 -7.19 16.98
CA LEU A 58 15.25 -6.92 18.41
C LEU A 58 15.23 -8.19 19.27
N SER A 59 15.23 -9.39 18.66
CA SER A 59 15.28 -10.70 19.34
C SER A 59 16.68 -11.28 19.36
#